data_AF-A0A931A278-F1
#
_entry.id   AF-A0A931A278-F1
#
_cell.length_a   1.000
_cell.length_b   1.000
_cell.length_c   1.000
_cell.angle_alpha   90.00
_cell.angle_beta   90.00
_cell.angle_gamma   90.00
#
_symmetry.space_group_name_H-M   'P 1'
#
loop_
_entity.id
_entity.type
_entity.pdbx_description
1 polymer ?
#
loop_
_entity_poly.entity_id
_entity_poly.type
_entity_poly.pdbx_seq_one_letter_code
_entity_poly.pdbx_strand_id
1 'polypeptide(L)' 'MLGAGTWLDFAATSRVIAQVPGSRTIEHDSPGHNLFAAMANPCVIDHVSRYVTTRELPPRGTKCA' A
#
# COMPACT_ATOMS: atom_id res chain seq x y z
N MET A 1 -9.72 -4.33 -1.79
CA MET A 1 -8.36 -4.84 -1.49
C MET A 1 -7.43 -3.68 -1.18
N LEU A 2 -6.27 -3.97 -0.58
CA LEU A 2 -5.19 -3.01 -0.32
C LEU A 2 -3.93 -3.48 -1.02
N GLY A 3 -3.28 -2.59 -1.78
CA GLY A 3 -1.92 -2.77 -2.28
C GLY A 3 -0.97 -1.73 -1.71
N ALA A 4 0.32 -2.01 -1.76
CA ALA A 4 1.38 -1.05 -1.47
C ALA A 4 2.50 -1.25 -2.49
N GLY A 5 3.09 -0.17 -2.97
CA GLY A 5 4.19 -0.23 -3.92
C GLY A 5 5.13 0.94 -3.77
N THR A 6 6.38 0.71 -4.11
CA THR A 6 7.47 1.68 -4.19
C THR A 6 7.47 2.41 -5.52
N TRP A 7 8.39 3.36 -5.71
CA TRP A 7 8.61 4.00 -7.01
C TRP A 7 8.82 3.03 -8.20
N LEU A 8 9.24 1.78 -7.95
CA LEU A 8 9.59 0.78 -8.96
C LEU A 8 8.39 -0.09 -9.35
N ASP A 9 7.52 -0.42 -8.40
CA ASP A 9 6.41 -1.38 -8.58
C ASP A 9 5.02 -0.80 -8.28
N PHE A 10 4.91 0.47 -7.85
CA PHE A 10 3.63 1.12 -7.58
C PHE A 10 2.72 1.16 -8.80
N ALA A 11 3.22 1.57 -9.97
CA ALA A 11 2.39 1.70 -11.18
C ALA A 11 1.78 0.35 -11.61
N ALA A 12 2.59 -0.73 -11.57
CA ALA A 12 2.11 -2.07 -11.89
C ALA A 12 1.12 -2.59 -10.83
N THR A 13 1.43 -2.40 -9.55
CA THR A 13 0.58 -2.79 -8.42
C THR A 13 -0.77 -2.07 -8.47
N SER A 14 -0.76 -0.74 -8.64
CA SER A 14 -1.96 0.08 -8.72
C SER A 14 -2.87 -0.36 -9.88
N ARG A 15 -2.29 -0.63 -11.06
CA ARG A 15 -3.06 -1.12 -12.22
C ARG A 15 -3.81 -2.42 -11.95
N VAL A 16 -3.17 -3.38 -11.27
CA VAL A 16 -3.81 -4.67 -10.95
C VAL A 16 -4.87 -4.49 -9.87
N ILE A 17 -4.54 -3.76 -8.80
CA ILE A 17 -5.45 -3.52 -7.68
C ILE A 17 -6.70 -2.75 -8.11
N ALA A 18 -6.59 -1.84 -9.08
CA ALA A 18 -7.70 -1.07 -9.62
C ALA A 18 -8.79 -1.91 -10.31
N GLN A 19 -8.48 -3.17 -10.69
CA GLN A 19 -9.46 -4.09 -11.28
C GLN A 19 -10.52 -4.56 -10.26
N VAL A 20 -10.25 -4.42 -8.96
CA VAL A 20 -11.20 -4.75 -7.89
C VAL A 20 -11.83 -3.45 -7.37
N PRO A 21 -13.15 -3.22 -7.60
CA PRO A 21 -13.81 -2.00 -7.17
C PRO A 21 -13.63 -1.69 -5.68
N GLY A 22 -13.46 -0.41 -5.37
CA GLY A 22 -13.30 0.05 -4.00
C GLY A 22 -11.89 -0.13 -3.41
N SER A 23 -10.96 -0.77 -4.11
CA SER A 23 -9.59 -0.97 -3.62
C SER A 23 -8.78 0.33 -3.46
N ARG A 24 -7.70 0.25 -2.67
CA ARG A 24 -6.74 1.35 -2.44
C ARG A 24 -5.31 0.87 -2.62
N THR A 25 -4.43 1.81 -2.93
CA THR A 25 -2.98 1.57 -3.05
C THR A 25 -2.25 2.62 -2.22
N ILE A 26 -1.23 2.19 -1.48
CA ILE A 26 -0.29 3.06 -0.79
C ILE A 26 0.94 3.22 -1.68
N GLU A 27 1.37 4.45 -1.91
CA GLU A 27 2.61 4.77 -2.63
C GLU A 27 3.73 5.02 -1.62
N HIS A 28 4.86 4.33 -1.77
CA HIS A 28 6.08 4.64 -1.06
C HIS A 28 7.08 5.26 -2.05
N ASP A 29 7.35 6.55 -1.90
CA ASP A 29 8.15 7.31 -2.86
C ASP A 29 9.66 7.18 -2.59
N SER A 30 10.13 5.94 -2.49
CA SER A 30 11.52 5.58 -2.18
C SER A 30 11.78 4.13 -2.65
N PRO A 31 13.05 3.74 -2.93
CA PRO A 31 13.39 2.36 -3.27
C PRO A 31 13.06 1.36 -2.16
N GLY A 32 12.68 0.16 -2.58
CA GLY A 32 12.37 -0.89 -1.63
C GLY A 32 11.66 -2.08 -2.26
N HIS A 33 11.48 -3.12 -1.44
CA HIS A 33 10.61 -4.25 -1.74
C HIS A 33 10.10 -4.83 -0.43
N ASN A 34 8.87 -5.34 -0.42
CA ASN A 34 8.26 -5.94 0.76
C ASN A 34 8.19 -4.95 1.95
N LEU A 35 7.46 -3.85 1.72
CA LEU A 35 7.34 -2.70 2.64
C LEU A 35 6.80 -3.06 4.04
N PHE A 36 5.95 -4.08 4.12
CA PHE A 36 5.33 -4.51 5.37
C PHE A 36 6.26 -5.35 6.24
N ALA A 37 6.84 -6.42 5.69
CA ALA A 37 7.63 -7.36 6.49
C ALA A 37 9.14 -7.07 6.45
N ALA A 38 9.71 -6.89 5.26
CA ALA A 38 11.17 -6.78 5.13
C ALA A 38 11.69 -5.38 5.50
N MET A 39 11.03 -4.32 5.04
CA MET A 39 11.45 -2.94 5.32
C MET A 39 10.86 -2.38 6.61
N ALA A 40 9.84 -3.06 7.15
CA ALA A 40 9.13 -2.64 8.36
C ALA A 40 8.75 -1.14 8.36
N ASN A 41 8.26 -0.62 7.22
CA ASN A 41 7.91 0.80 7.11
C ASN A 41 6.72 1.11 8.05
N PRO A 42 6.88 1.99 9.06
CA PRO A 42 5.86 2.18 10.08
C PRO A 42 4.52 2.67 9.52
N CYS A 43 4.54 3.58 8.55
CA CYS A 43 3.34 4.10 7.90
C CYS A 43 2.58 3.01 7.14
N VAL A 44 3.30 2.17 6.40
CA VAL A 44 2.70 1.03 5.68
C VAL A 44 2.18 -0.01 6.67
N ILE A 45 2.94 -0.33 7.72
CA ILE A 45 2.52 -1.26 8.78
C ILE A 45 1.21 -0.81 9.40
N ASP A 46 1.07 0.48 9.74
CA ASP A 46 -0.15 0.99 10.38
C ASP A 46 -1.37 0.80 9.48
N HIS A 47 -1.28 1.17 8.20
CA HIS A 47 -2.37 1.02 7.27
C HIS A 47 -2.71 -0.45 6.96
N VAL A 48 -1.70 -1.29 6.78
CA VAL A 48 -1.90 -2.72 6.54
C VAL A 48 -2.52 -3.38 7.77
N SER A 49 -2.00 -3.09 8.97
CA SER A 49 -2.52 -3.61 10.24
C SER A 49 -3.98 -3.20 10.45
N ARG A 50 -4.31 -1.94 10.20
CA ARG A 50 -5.69 -1.45 10.27
C ARG A 50 -6.59 -2.16 9.27
N TYR A 51 -6.16 -2.33 8.02
CA TYR A 51 -6.93 -3.04 7.01
C TYR A 51 -7.17 -4.51 7.36
N VAL A 52 -6.16 -5.25 7.82
CA VAL A 52 -6.34 -6.68 8.13
C VAL A 52 -7.18 -6.91 9.39
N THR A 53 -7.17 -5.97 10.34
CA THR A 53 -7.92 -6.08 11.61
C THR A 53 -9.35 -5.54 11.51
N THR A 54 -9.56 -4.44 10.78
CA THR A 54 -10.85 -3.73 10.75
C THR A 54 -11.51 -3.67 9.38
N ARG A 55 -10.78 -4.04 8.31
CA ARG A 55 -11.15 -3.83 6.90
C ARG A 55 -11.26 -2.35 6.49
N GLU A 56 -10.84 -1.42 7.34
CA GLU A 56 -10.73 -0.01 6.98
C GLU A 56 -9.59 0.19 5.98
N LEU A 57 -9.90 0.86 4.86
CA LEU A 57 -8.92 1.20 3.83
C LEU A 57 -8.38 2.62 4.05
N PRO A 58 -7.12 2.89 3.68
CA PRO A 58 -6.58 4.24 3.76
C PRO A 58 -7.31 5.21 2.82
N PRO A 59 -7.16 6.54 3.04
CA PRO A 59 -7.60 7.55 2.07
C PRO A 59 -7.09 7.29 0.65
N ARG A 60 -7.77 7.86 -0.35
CA ARG A 60 -7.27 7.80 -1.73
C ARG A 60 -5.99 8.64 -1.84
N GLY A 61 -4.97 8.12 -2.53
CA GLY A 61 -3.71 8.83 -2.74
C GLY A 61 -2.78 8.84 -1.52
N THR A 62 -2.98 7.94 -0.55
CA THR A 62 -2.07 7.79 0.58
C THR A 62 -0.64 7.52 0.12
N LYS A 63 0.29 8.34 0.60
CA LYS A 63 1.73 8.19 0.42
C LYS A 63 2.41 7.95 1.76
N CYS A 64 3.38 7.05 1.80
CA CYS A 64 4.26 6.82 2.93
C CYS A 64 5.69 7.16 2.55
N ALA A 65 6.40 7.88 3.44
CA ALA A 65 7.82 8.18 3.29
C ALA A 65 8.70 6.95 3.60
#